data_AF-A0A400G9H0-F1
#
_entry.id   AF-A0A400G9H0-F1
#
_cell.length_a   1.000
_cell.length_b   1.000
_cell.length_c   1.000
_cell.angle_alpha   90.00
_cell.angle_beta   90.00
_cell.angle_gamma   90.00
#
_symmetry.space_group_name_H-M   'P 1'
#
loop_
_entity.id
_entity.type
_entity.pdbx_description
1 polymer ?
#
loop_
_entity_poly.entity_id
_entity_poly.type
_entity_poly.pdbx_seq_one_letter_code
_entity_poly.pdbx_strand_id
1 'polypeptide(L)'
;MGTRSWIAMETDSGYYVDHIYCHYDGYVEGVGYTLLQYYNDPESVKKLMKHGDISSLKKELNQCEKLEVDQSDKMLLTEFLDFTEGNELCDIEYFYLYSKNRWHYCKASEGCILTQELCFNYNKEKLLEEAKEYALKQFENNKELCLDTNLAKFLNYDWELAYINQDKAYELFEKEIVDLKLSYKEIKDNLELLDVEFEEKLSDEYLSKIIAQKIFELYLEEERSVNLVGIFDEKIDNLIRKYFFSYTENLSFGEEATLDKFVKEKQIDLLKAYFGE
;
A
#
# COMPACT_ATOMS: atom_id res chain seq x y z
N MET A 1 -0.09 -2.07 -35.24
CA MET A 1 0.51 -3.16 -34.45
C MET A 1 0.12 -2.91 -33.01
N GLY A 2 -0.51 -3.89 -32.38
CA GLY A 2 -0.92 -3.84 -30.99
C GLY A 2 -0.54 -5.15 -30.31
N THR A 3 -0.24 -5.09 -29.03
CA THR A 3 0.04 -6.25 -28.17
C THR A 3 -1.28 -6.85 -27.74
N ARG A 4 -1.64 -7.97 -28.34
CA ARG A 4 -2.98 -8.56 -28.21
C ARG A 4 -3.06 -9.48 -27.00
N SER A 5 -4.18 -9.47 -26.31
CA SER A 5 -4.41 -10.34 -25.17
C SER A 5 -5.80 -10.95 -25.14
N TRP A 6 -5.93 -12.10 -24.49
CA TRP A 6 -7.20 -12.66 -24.03
C TRP A 6 -7.37 -12.46 -22.54
N ILE A 7 -8.58 -12.09 -22.14
CA ILE A 7 -8.97 -11.91 -20.75
C ILE A 7 -10.13 -12.85 -20.50
N ALA A 8 -9.96 -13.80 -19.57
CA ALA A 8 -10.92 -14.85 -19.30
C ALA A 8 -11.29 -14.94 -17.82
N MET A 9 -12.47 -15.49 -17.55
CA MET A 9 -12.96 -15.81 -16.22
C MET A 9 -13.55 -17.21 -16.21
N GLU A 10 -13.19 -18.02 -15.22
CA GLU A 10 -13.86 -19.31 -14.99
C GLU A 10 -15.34 -19.12 -14.64
N THR A 11 -16.20 -19.88 -15.28
CA THR A 11 -17.62 -19.95 -14.92
C THR A 11 -17.82 -20.72 -13.62
N ASP A 12 -19.00 -20.58 -13.00
CA ASP A 12 -19.34 -21.27 -11.73
C ASP A 12 -19.20 -22.81 -11.80
N SER A 13 -19.23 -23.40 -13.01
CA SER A 13 -19.04 -24.84 -13.22
C SER A 13 -17.58 -25.29 -13.20
N GLY A 14 -16.62 -24.37 -13.39
CA GLY A 14 -15.20 -24.66 -13.52
C GLY A 14 -14.78 -25.38 -14.81
N TYR A 15 -15.74 -25.75 -15.67
CA TYR A 15 -15.48 -26.45 -16.94
C TYR A 15 -15.34 -25.51 -18.14
N TYR A 16 -15.95 -24.33 -18.06
CA TYR A 16 -15.98 -23.34 -19.13
C TYR A 16 -15.39 -22.02 -18.65
N VAL A 17 -14.86 -21.27 -19.60
CA VAL A 17 -14.43 -19.88 -19.41
C VAL A 17 -15.28 -18.95 -20.29
N ASP A 18 -15.66 -17.81 -19.73
CA ASP A 18 -16.06 -16.65 -20.53
C ASP A 18 -14.77 -15.88 -20.84
N HIS A 19 -14.56 -15.48 -22.09
CA HIS A 19 -13.36 -14.73 -22.49
C HIS A 19 -13.72 -13.58 -23.42
N ILE A 20 -12.84 -12.58 -23.43
CA ILE A 20 -12.90 -11.45 -24.37
C ILE A 20 -11.50 -11.20 -24.95
N TYR A 21 -11.49 -10.59 -26.13
CA TYR A 21 -10.30 -10.13 -26.80
C TYR A 21 -9.99 -8.65 -26.48
N CYS A 22 -8.71 -8.35 -26.28
CA CYS A 22 -8.18 -6.98 -26.17
C CYS A 22 -7.05 -6.76 -27.18
N HIS A 23 -7.15 -5.71 -28.00
CA HIS A 23 -6.23 -5.50 -29.12
C HIS A 23 -4.90 -4.84 -28.73
N TYR A 24 -4.91 -3.88 -27.80
CA TYR A 24 -3.75 -3.08 -27.42
C TYR A 24 -3.32 -3.31 -25.97
N ASP A 25 -2.04 -3.09 -25.72
CA ASP A 25 -1.41 -2.99 -24.39
C ASP A 25 -1.54 -4.25 -23.52
N GLY A 26 -1.54 -5.42 -24.15
CA GLY A 26 -1.70 -6.72 -23.48
C GLY A 26 -0.63 -7.08 -22.44
N TYR A 27 0.44 -6.29 -22.27
CA TYR A 27 1.50 -6.51 -21.30
C TYR A 27 0.99 -6.51 -19.84
N VAL A 28 1.80 -7.09 -18.94
CA VAL A 28 1.53 -7.09 -17.50
C VAL A 28 1.42 -5.65 -16.96
N GLU A 29 2.25 -4.75 -17.46
CA GLU A 29 2.27 -3.33 -17.08
C GLU A 29 1.06 -2.54 -17.63
N GLY A 30 0.38 -3.05 -18.65
CA GLY A 30 -0.78 -2.43 -19.30
C GLY A 30 -2.10 -3.04 -18.85
N VAL A 31 -2.55 -4.06 -19.57
CA VAL A 31 -3.78 -4.82 -19.25
C VAL A 31 -3.67 -5.47 -17.88
N GLY A 32 -2.56 -6.14 -17.55
CA GLY A 32 -2.41 -6.81 -16.24
C GLY A 32 -2.58 -5.86 -15.06
N TYR A 33 -1.92 -4.71 -15.11
CA TYR A 33 -2.05 -3.64 -14.11
C TYR A 33 -3.49 -3.14 -14.01
N THR A 34 -4.15 -2.90 -15.14
CA THR A 34 -5.52 -2.41 -15.19
C THR A 34 -6.51 -3.43 -14.60
N LEU A 35 -6.31 -4.72 -14.85
CA LEU A 35 -7.11 -5.81 -14.27
C LEU A 35 -6.97 -5.85 -12.75
N LEU A 36 -5.74 -5.81 -12.23
CA LEU A 36 -5.51 -5.82 -10.78
C LEU A 36 -6.08 -4.60 -10.07
N GLN A 37 -6.00 -3.42 -10.70
CA GLN A 37 -6.45 -2.17 -10.09
C GLN A 37 -7.97 -1.99 -10.12
N TYR A 38 -8.63 -2.36 -11.23
CA TYR A 38 -10.02 -1.96 -11.48
C TYR A 38 -11.00 -3.11 -11.71
N TYR A 39 -10.49 -4.33 -11.96
CA TYR A 39 -11.30 -5.51 -12.29
C TYR A 39 -10.84 -6.73 -11.49
N ASN A 40 -10.76 -6.63 -10.15
CA ASN A 40 -10.19 -7.68 -9.30
C ASN A 40 -11.20 -8.34 -8.34
N ASP A 41 -12.49 -8.01 -8.49
CA ASP A 41 -13.59 -8.67 -7.77
C ASP A 41 -14.52 -9.40 -8.74
N PRO A 42 -15.22 -10.47 -8.30
CA PRO A 42 -16.03 -11.28 -9.21
C PRO A 42 -17.12 -10.49 -9.97
N GLU A 43 -17.68 -9.44 -9.39
CA GLU A 43 -18.76 -8.67 -10.02
C GLU A 43 -18.23 -7.72 -11.11
N SER A 44 -17.08 -7.08 -10.89
CA SER A 44 -16.43 -6.27 -11.92
C SER A 44 -15.93 -7.11 -13.08
N VAL A 45 -15.35 -8.29 -12.82
CA VAL A 45 -14.89 -9.21 -13.88
C VAL A 45 -16.08 -9.74 -14.69
N LYS A 46 -17.18 -10.14 -14.06
CA LYS A 46 -18.41 -10.55 -14.77
C LYS A 46 -18.96 -9.44 -15.67
N LYS A 47 -18.88 -8.17 -15.24
CA LYS A 47 -19.29 -7.03 -16.07
C LYS A 47 -18.34 -6.83 -17.26
N LEU A 48 -17.04 -7.03 -17.06
CA LEU A 48 -16.04 -6.99 -18.13
C LEU A 48 -16.31 -8.08 -19.17
N MET A 49 -16.54 -9.33 -18.75
CA MET A 49 -16.87 -10.43 -19.68
C MET A 49 -18.14 -10.13 -20.50
N LYS A 50 -19.18 -9.60 -19.84
CA LYS A 50 -20.43 -9.18 -20.53
C LYS A 50 -20.27 -7.99 -21.46
N HIS A 51 -19.21 -7.20 -21.29
CA HIS A 51 -18.94 -6.06 -22.14
C HIS A 51 -18.54 -6.51 -23.56
N GLY A 52 -17.84 -7.64 -23.66
CA GLY A 52 -17.35 -8.22 -24.90
C GLY A 52 -15.98 -7.70 -25.29
N ASP A 53 -15.59 -7.98 -26.55
CA ASP A 53 -14.28 -7.63 -27.10
C ASP A 53 -14.05 -6.12 -27.16
N ILE A 54 -12.81 -5.71 -26.89
CA ILE A 54 -12.41 -4.32 -26.71
C ILE A 54 -11.12 -3.98 -27.45
N SER A 55 -11.01 -2.73 -27.90
CA SER A 55 -9.79 -2.20 -28.50
C SER A 55 -8.68 -2.03 -27.45
N SER A 56 -9.02 -1.48 -26.28
CA SER A 56 -8.10 -1.28 -25.16
C SER A 56 -8.85 -1.32 -23.84
N LEU A 57 -8.26 -1.97 -22.83
CA LEU A 57 -8.80 -1.96 -21.48
C LEU A 57 -8.55 -0.60 -20.80
N LYS A 58 -9.58 -0.05 -20.17
CA LYS A 58 -9.54 1.22 -19.43
C LYS A 58 -10.11 1.04 -18.02
N LYS A 59 -9.87 2.02 -17.15
CA LYS A 59 -10.39 2.05 -15.77
C LYS A 59 -11.91 1.87 -15.72
N GLU A 60 -12.64 2.56 -16.61
CA GLU A 60 -14.09 2.49 -16.68
C GLU A 60 -14.55 1.77 -17.96
N LEU A 61 -15.50 0.84 -17.83
CA LEU A 61 -16.01 0.05 -18.96
C LEU A 61 -16.63 0.89 -20.08
N ASN A 62 -17.21 2.06 -19.77
CA ASN A 62 -17.78 2.96 -20.78
C ASN A 62 -16.72 3.63 -21.68
N GLN A 63 -15.45 3.63 -21.26
CA GLN A 63 -14.31 4.15 -22.01
C GLN A 63 -13.66 3.08 -22.87
N CYS A 64 -14.03 1.81 -22.67
CA CYS A 64 -13.58 0.72 -23.52
C CYS A 64 -14.34 0.78 -24.85
N GLU A 65 -13.61 0.96 -25.95
CA GLU A 65 -14.18 0.89 -27.29
C GLU A 65 -14.45 -0.57 -27.64
N LYS A 66 -15.73 -0.92 -27.86
CA LYS A 66 -16.13 -2.27 -28.27
C LYS A 66 -15.72 -2.56 -29.70
N LEU A 67 -15.26 -3.78 -29.92
CA LEU A 67 -15.04 -4.30 -31.26
C LEU A 67 -16.32 -5.00 -31.73
N GLU A 68 -16.77 -4.70 -32.94
CA GLU A 68 -17.89 -5.40 -33.57
C GLU A 68 -17.39 -6.76 -34.09
N VAL A 69 -17.33 -7.73 -33.19
CA VAL A 69 -17.00 -9.13 -33.50
C VAL A 69 -18.16 -10.01 -33.03
N ASP A 70 -18.44 -11.09 -33.77
CA ASP A 70 -19.43 -12.09 -33.36
C ASP A 70 -19.11 -12.62 -31.96
N GLN A 71 -20.14 -12.72 -31.12
CA GLN A 71 -20.01 -13.20 -29.74
C GLN A 71 -19.26 -14.53 -29.72
N SER A 72 -18.13 -14.58 -29.00
CA SER A 72 -17.40 -15.82 -28.81
C SER A 72 -18.28 -16.83 -28.07
N ASP A 73 -18.44 -18.02 -28.65
CA ASP A 73 -19.08 -19.16 -27.99
C ASP A 73 -18.34 -19.52 -26.69
N LYS A 74 -19.04 -20.22 -25.78
CA LYS A 74 -18.44 -20.74 -24.55
C LYS A 74 -17.27 -21.66 -24.88
N MET A 75 -16.10 -21.36 -24.31
CA MET A 75 -14.87 -22.14 -24.49
C MET A 75 -14.65 -23.06 -23.29
N LEU A 76 -14.19 -24.30 -23.53
CA LEU A 76 -13.78 -25.17 -22.44
C LEU A 76 -12.49 -24.65 -21.81
N LEU A 77 -12.36 -24.78 -20.48
CA LEU A 77 -11.14 -24.39 -19.78
C LEU A 77 -9.90 -25.12 -20.36
N THR A 78 -10.04 -26.39 -20.72
CA THR A 78 -8.95 -27.17 -21.35
C THR A 78 -8.53 -26.60 -22.69
N GLU A 79 -9.49 -26.18 -23.52
CA GLU A 79 -9.21 -25.56 -24.82
C GLU A 79 -8.48 -24.22 -24.62
N PHE A 80 -8.91 -23.42 -23.65
CA PHE A 80 -8.23 -22.17 -23.31
C PHE A 80 -6.79 -22.41 -22.87
N LEU A 81 -6.54 -23.42 -22.03
CA LEU A 81 -5.19 -23.79 -21.59
C LEU A 81 -4.32 -24.25 -22.77
N ASP A 82 -4.87 -25.06 -23.68
CA ASP A 82 -4.16 -25.50 -24.88
C ASP A 82 -3.74 -24.30 -25.76
N PHE A 83 -4.57 -23.26 -25.88
CA PHE A 83 -4.21 -22.01 -26.57
C PHE A 83 -3.06 -21.27 -25.88
N THR A 84 -3.00 -21.28 -24.54
CA THR A 84 -1.90 -20.62 -23.81
C THR A 84 -0.55 -21.30 -24.03
N GLU A 85 -0.56 -22.63 -24.21
CA GLU A 85 0.64 -23.45 -24.37
C GLU A 85 1.10 -23.56 -25.84
N GLY A 86 0.17 -23.68 -26.78
CA GLY A 86 0.41 -23.92 -28.21
C GLY A 86 0.10 -22.70 -29.09
N ASN A 87 0.90 -21.63 -29.00
CA ASN A 87 0.64 -20.39 -29.75
C ASN A 87 1.06 -20.43 -31.23
N GLU A 88 0.81 -21.52 -31.95
CA GLU A 88 1.19 -21.61 -33.38
C GLU A 88 0.17 -20.96 -34.33
N LEU A 89 -1.01 -20.57 -33.85
CA LEU A 89 -2.14 -20.13 -34.69
C LEU A 89 -2.84 -18.83 -34.26
N CYS A 90 -2.47 -18.24 -33.12
CA CYS A 90 -3.15 -17.07 -32.58
C CYS A 90 -2.20 -15.87 -32.52
N ASP A 91 -2.59 -14.72 -33.06
CA ASP A 91 -1.85 -13.46 -32.93
C ASP A 91 -1.85 -12.92 -31.46
N ILE A 92 -2.20 -13.75 -30.47
CA ILE A 92 -2.33 -13.39 -29.06
C ILE A 92 -0.98 -13.55 -28.37
N GLU A 93 -0.56 -12.51 -27.65
CA GLU A 93 0.74 -12.48 -26.97
C GLU A 93 0.60 -12.72 -25.46
N TYR A 94 -0.52 -12.33 -24.86
CA TYR A 94 -0.76 -12.46 -23.42
C TYR A 94 -2.13 -13.08 -23.11
N PHE A 95 -2.17 -13.90 -22.08
CA PHE A 95 -3.41 -14.50 -21.58
C PHE A 95 -3.59 -14.16 -20.12
N TYR A 96 -4.82 -13.83 -19.74
CA TYR A 96 -5.23 -13.54 -18.37
C TYR A 96 -6.42 -14.43 -18.00
N LEU A 97 -6.38 -15.03 -16.81
CA LEU A 97 -7.43 -15.90 -16.31
C LEU A 97 -7.79 -15.55 -14.88
N TYR A 98 -9.05 -15.18 -14.64
CA TYR A 98 -9.59 -15.03 -13.30
C TYR A 98 -10.16 -16.36 -12.80
N SER A 99 -9.50 -16.95 -11.81
CA SER A 99 -9.86 -18.23 -11.21
C SER A 99 -9.71 -18.14 -9.70
N LYS A 100 -10.67 -18.71 -8.96
CA LYS A 100 -10.65 -18.76 -7.48
C LYS A 100 -10.36 -17.39 -6.82
N ASN A 101 -10.98 -16.33 -7.35
CA ASN A 101 -10.83 -14.94 -6.93
C ASN A 101 -9.41 -14.37 -7.07
N ARG A 102 -8.63 -14.87 -8.03
CA ARG A 102 -7.28 -14.38 -8.33
C ARG A 102 -7.06 -14.31 -9.83
N TRP A 103 -6.23 -13.36 -10.25
CA TRP A 103 -5.75 -13.28 -11.62
C TRP A 103 -4.50 -14.14 -11.78
N HIS A 104 -4.48 -14.89 -12.88
CA HIS A 104 -3.33 -15.60 -13.39
C HIS A 104 -3.00 -15.03 -14.77
N TYR A 105 -1.73 -15.07 -15.16
CA TYR A 105 -1.31 -14.63 -16.47
C TYR A 105 -0.20 -15.51 -17.04
N CYS A 106 -0.09 -15.55 -18.36
CA CYS A 106 1.13 -15.98 -19.01
C CYS A 106 1.31 -15.22 -20.30
N LYS A 107 2.57 -15.11 -20.72
CA LYS A 107 2.89 -14.78 -22.10
C LYS A 107 2.80 -16.05 -22.92
N ALA A 108 2.33 -15.92 -24.15
CA ALA A 108 2.12 -17.03 -25.04
C ALA A 108 3.37 -17.91 -25.19
N SER A 109 3.19 -19.24 -25.09
CA SER A 109 4.27 -20.23 -25.14
C SER A 109 5.31 -20.16 -24.01
N GLU A 110 5.08 -19.36 -22.95
CA GLU A 110 5.97 -19.29 -21.76
C GLU A 110 5.51 -20.20 -20.60
N GLY A 111 4.53 -21.08 -20.82
CA GLY A 111 4.14 -22.14 -19.89
C GLY A 111 2.68 -22.08 -19.43
N CYS A 112 2.36 -22.87 -18.40
CA CYS A 112 1.01 -23.01 -17.88
C CYS A 112 0.55 -21.78 -17.09
N ILE A 113 -0.49 -21.09 -17.56
CA ILE A 113 -1.05 -19.87 -16.94
C ILE A 113 -1.35 -20.02 -15.44
N LEU A 114 -1.81 -21.19 -15.01
CA LEU A 114 -2.18 -21.45 -13.60
C LEU A 114 -0.99 -21.40 -12.63
N THR A 115 0.24 -21.42 -13.13
CA THR A 115 1.46 -21.38 -12.32
C THR A 115 1.97 -19.97 -12.02
N GLN A 116 1.47 -18.96 -12.73
CA GLN A 116 1.88 -17.57 -12.58
C GLN A 116 0.70 -16.72 -12.13
N GLU A 117 0.67 -16.38 -10.83
CA GLU A 117 -0.29 -15.44 -10.28
C GLU A 117 0.10 -14.01 -10.68
N LEU A 118 -0.87 -13.24 -11.16
CA LEU A 118 -0.69 -11.83 -11.46
C LEU A 118 -0.73 -11.06 -10.13
N CYS A 119 0.39 -10.46 -9.75
CA CYS A 119 0.52 -9.69 -8.53
C CYS A 119 1.22 -8.35 -8.81
N PHE A 120 0.98 -7.35 -7.95
CA PHE A 120 1.78 -6.14 -7.98
C PHE A 120 3.19 -6.46 -7.50
N ASN A 121 4.13 -6.54 -8.43
CA ASN A 121 5.54 -6.71 -8.11
C ASN A 121 6.17 -5.34 -7.87
N TYR A 122 5.76 -4.65 -6.80
CA TYR A 122 6.41 -3.40 -6.41
C TYR A 122 7.74 -3.72 -5.74
N ASN A 123 8.83 -3.16 -6.26
CA ASN A 123 10.03 -3.00 -5.46
C ASN A 123 9.69 -2.06 -4.30
N LYS A 124 9.74 -2.59 -3.08
CA LYS A 124 9.44 -1.89 -1.84
C LYS A 124 10.25 -0.59 -1.70
N GLU A 125 11.51 -0.59 -2.14
CA GLU A 125 12.39 0.59 -2.09
C GLU A 125 11.91 1.69 -3.03
N LYS A 126 11.52 1.32 -4.26
CA LYS A 126 10.99 2.24 -5.26
C LYS A 126 9.65 2.86 -4.84
N LEU A 127 8.77 2.04 -4.25
CA LEU A 127 7.50 2.51 -3.71
C LEU A 127 7.69 3.55 -2.59
N LEU A 128 8.71 3.34 -1.75
CA LEU A 128 9.07 4.27 -0.68
C LEU A 128 9.62 5.57 -1.26
N GLU A 129 10.53 5.50 -2.24
CA GLU A 129 11.12 6.66 -2.91
C GLU A 129 10.07 7.54 -3.61
N GLU A 130 9.15 6.92 -4.37
CA GLU A 130 8.08 7.63 -5.06
C GLU A 130 7.07 8.27 -4.08
N ALA A 131 6.79 7.61 -2.94
CA ALA A 131 5.95 8.17 -1.88
C ALA A 131 6.61 9.37 -1.20
N LYS A 132 7.94 9.33 -1.00
CA LYS A 132 8.73 10.46 -0.49
C LYS A 132 8.67 11.66 -1.43
N GLU A 133 8.94 11.45 -2.71
CA GLU A 133 8.92 12.53 -3.72
C GLU A 133 7.56 13.23 -3.78
N TYR A 134 6.48 12.47 -3.71
CA TYR A 134 5.14 13.05 -3.71
C TYR A 134 4.89 13.93 -2.49
N ALA A 135 5.27 13.45 -1.31
CA ALA A 135 5.08 14.21 -0.08
C ALA A 135 5.90 15.51 -0.08
N LEU A 136 7.14 15.46 -0.56
CA LEU A 136 7.97 16.64 -0.77
C LEU A 136 7.31 17.65 -1.72
N LYS A 137 6.75 17.19 -2.85
CA LYS A 137 6.01 18.05 -3.78
C LYS A 137 4.75 18.67 -3.17
N GLN A 138 4.02 17.97 -2.30
CA GLN A 138 2.86 18.56 -1.62
C GLN A 138 3.28 19.65 -0.62
N PHE A 139 4.43 19.44 0.06
CA PHE A 139 5.00 20.38 1.01
C PHE A 139 5.51 21.67 0.33
N GLU A 140 6.28 21.55 -0.77
CA GLU A 140 6.74 22.70 -1.57
C GLU A 140 5.56 23.56 -2.08
N ASN A 141 4.39 22.96 -2.24
CA ASN A 141 3.15 23.62 -2.66
C ASN A 141 2.29 24.15 -1.48
N ASN A 142 2.82 24.22 -0.25
CA ASN A 142 2.14 24.74 0.95
C ASN A 142 0.80 24.05 1.29
N LYS A 143 0.60 22.79 0.88
CA LYS A 143 -0.52 21.98 1.38
C LYS A 143 -0.05 21.23 2.62
N GLU A 144 -0.54 21.64 3.79
CA GLU A 144 -0.31 20.90 5.04
C GLU A 144 -0.66 19.42 4.84
N LEU A 145 0.29 18.52 5.14
CA LEU A 145 0.01 17.10 5.18
C LEU A 145 -0.87 16.83 6.42
N CYS A 146 -2.03 16.21 6.23
CA CYS A 146 -2.89 15.81 7.35
C CYS A 146 -2.29 14.54 7.99
N LEU A 147 -1.78 14.66 9.22
CA LEU A 147 -1.13 13.57 9.98
C LEU A 147 -2.06 12.38 10.27
N ASP A 148 -3.37 12.59 10.21
CA ASP A 148 -4.37 11.54 10.39
C ASP A 148 -4.49 10.64 9.16
N THR A 149 -3.92 11.07 8.03
CA THR A 149 -3.92 10.29 6.80
C THR A 149 -2.98 9.11 6.94
N ASN A 150 -3.38 8.04 6.29
CA ASN A 150 -2.60 6.84 6.23
C ASN A 150 -1.28 7.01 5.44
N LEU A 151 -1.22 7.97 4.50
CA LEU A 151 0.01 8.40 3.83
C LEU A 151 0.94 9.09 4.84
N ALA A 152 0.42 10.04 5.62
CA ALA A 152 1.20 10.66 6.68
C ALA A 152 1.65 9.63 7.70
N LYS A 153 0.83 8.65 8.11
CA LYS A 153 1.28 7.55 8.96
C LYS A 153 2.41 6.75 8.31
N PHE A 154 2.25 6.33 7.05
CA PHE A 154 3.30 5.61 6.30
C PHE A 154 4.62 6.38 6.20
N LEU A 155 4.55 7.71 6.07
CA LEU A 155 5.68 8.63 5.86
C LEU A 155 6.23 9.26 7.14
N ASN A 156 5.46 9.36 8.22
CA ASN A 156 5.91 9.81 9.55
C ASN A 156 6.97 8.85 10.09
N TYR A 157 7.03 7.65 9.51
CA TYR A 157 8.04 6.66 9.72
C TYR A 157 9.29 6.89 8.86
N ASP A 158 9.55 8.10 8.40
CA ASP A 158 10.84 8.48 7.84
C ASP A 158 11.33 9.74 8.56
N TRP A 159 12.54 9.67 9.13
CA TRP A 159 13.14 10.74 9.93
C TRP A 159 13.08 12.10 9.23
N GLU A 160 13.29 12.14 7.91
CA GLU A 160 13.27 13.38 7.13
C GLU A 160 11.85 13.98 7.04
N LEU A 161 10.81 13.15 7.03
CA LEU A 161 9.41 13.58 6.91
C LEU A 161 8.77 13.91 8.27
N ALA A 162 9.23 13.26 9.33
CA ALA A 162 8.95 13.67 10.71
C ALA A 162 9.52 15.08 10.99
N TYR A 163 10.73 15.36 10.48
CA TYR A 163 11.34 16.69 10.52
C TYR A 163 10.53 17.73 9.71
N ILE A 164 9.92 17.34 8.59
CA ILE A 164 9.07 18.24 7.79
C ILE A 164 7.77 18.63 8.53
N ASN A 165 7.19 17.73 9.35
CA ASN A 165 5.94 17.98 10.08
C ASN A 165 6.16 18.22 11.59
N GLN A 166 7.37 18.66 11.96
CA GLN A 166 7.88 18.69 13.32
C GLN A 166 6.94 19.38 14.32
N ASP A 167 6.43 20.57 13.98
CA ASP A 167 5.55 21.36 14.87
C ASP A 167 4.22 20.64 15.14
N LYS A 168 3.60 20.09 14.10
CA LYS A 168 2.29 19.40 14.19
C LYS A 168 2.41 18.04 14.86
N ALA A 169 3.51 17.32 14.62
CA ALA A 169 3.83 16.08 15.29
C ALA A 169 4.05 16.31 16.79
N TYR A 170 4.76 17.40 17.14
CA TYR A 170 4.95 17.81 18.53
C TYR A 170 3.63 18.17 19.22
N GLU A 171 2.76 18.95 18.58
CA GLU A 171 1.43 19.30 19.14
C GLU A 171 0.58 18.05 19.46
N LEU A 172 0.55 17.07 18.55
CA LEU A 172 -0.16 15.81 18.76
C LEU A 172 0.49 14.92 19.81
N PHE A 173 1.83 14.84 19.81
CA PHE A 173 2.59 14.11 20.80
C PHE A 173 2.38 14.66 22.21
N GLU A 174 2.47 15.99 22.40
CA GLU A 174 2.21 16.66 23.68
C GLU A 174 0.80 16.34 24.17
N LYS A 175 -0.19 16.43 23.27
CA LYS A 175 -1.58 16.11 23.60
C LYS A 175 -1.74 14.65 24.06
N GLU A 176 -1.16 13.70 23.35
CA GLU A 176 -1.28 12.28 23.71
C GLU A 176 -0.53 11.92 25.00
N ILE A 177 0.60 12.57 25.28
CA ILE A 177 1.31 12.42 26.56
C ILE A 177 0.44 12.90 27.72
N VAL A 178 -0.25 14.03 27.57
CA VAL A 178 -1.22 14.51 28.57
C VAL A 178 -2.39 13.53 28.73
N ASP A 179 -2.90 12.99 27.63
CA ASP A 179 -4.02 12.05 27.61
C ASP A 179 -3.69 10.68 28.23
N LEU A 180 -2.40 10.33 28.41
CA LEU A 180 -1.99 9.13 29.16
C LEU A 180 -2.40 9.18 30.64
N LYS A 181 -2.65 10.38 31.20
CA LYS A 181 -3.01 10.59 32.61
C LYS A 181 -2.08 9.83 33.56
N LEU A 182 -0.78 10.05 33.37
CA LEU A 182 0.26 9.47 34.20
C LEU A 182 0.02 9.82 35.68
N SER A 183 0.25 8.85 36.55
CA SER A 183 0.25 9.09 37.99
C SER A 183 1.42 10.00 38.38
N TYR A 184 1.28 10.71 39.50
CA TYR A 184 2.35 11.57 40.03
C TYR A 184 3.70 10.84 40.15
N LYS A 185 3.67 9.54 40.50
CA LYS A 185 4.88 8.71 40.57
C LYS A 185 5.49 8.52 39.18
N GLU A 186 4.70 8.12 38.19
CA GLU A 186 5.18 7.97 36.80
C GLU A 186 5.74 9.30 36.29
N ILE A 187 5.08 10.43 36.54
CA ILE A 187 5.56 11.76 36.14
C ILE A 187 6.93 12.05 36.76
N LYS A 188 7.08 11.84 38.06
CA LYS A 188 8.34 12.08 38.77
C LYS A 188 9.46 11.19 38.24
N ASP A 189 9.20 9.90 38.08
CA ASP A 189 10.18 8.93 37.59
C ASP A 189 10.67 9.33 36.17
N ASN A 190 9.76 9.78 35.29
CA ASN A 190 10.09 10.24 33.95
C ASN A 190 10.86 11.58 33.92
N LEU A 191 10.52 12.54 34.77
CA LEU A 191 11.25 13.81 34.88
C LEU A 191 12.67 13.60 35.43
N GLU A 192 12.85 12.69 36.38
CA GLU A 192 14.17 12.29 36.87
C GLU A 192 15.01 11.61 35.78
N LEU A 193 14.40 10.73 34.96
CA LEU A 193 15.07 10.12 33.80
C LEU A 193 15.53 11.15 32.78
N LEU A 194 14.77 12.22 32.61
CA LEU A 194 15.05 13.32 31.68
C LEU A 194 16.01 14.38 32.24
N ASP A 195 16.47 14.22 33.49
CA ASP A 195 17.28 15.19 34.23
C ASP A 195 16.63 16.60 34.27
N VAL A 196 15.30 16.62 34.52
CA VAL A 196 14.51 17.85 34.58
C VAL A 196 14.17 18.20 36.02
N GLU A 197 14.64 19.38 36.46
CA GLU A 197 14.18 19.98 37.71
C GLU A 197 12.77 20.57 37.55
N PHE A 198 11.88 20.33 38.52
CA PHE A 198 10.50 20.82 38.48
C PHE A 198 9.99 21.26 39.87
N GLU A 199 8.97 22.11 39.88
CA GLU A 199 8.30 22.54 41.10
C GLU A 199 7.12 21.61 41.46
N GLU A 200 7.08 21.09 42.69
CA GLU A 200 6.01 20.18 43.18
C GLU A 200 4.59 20.81 43.21
N LYS A 201 4.46 22.12 42.96
CA LYS A 201 3.18 22.84 42.97
C LYS A 201 2.46 22.84 41.62
N LEU A 202 3.12 22.38 40.55
CA LEU A 202 2.54 22.34 39.21
C LEU A 202 1.52 21.20 39.10
N SER A 203 0.54 21.35 38.20
CA SER A 203 -0.41 20.26 37.96
C SER A 203 0.22 19.13 37.16
N ASP A 204 -0.30 17.91 37.35
CA ASP A 204 0.12 16.72 36.60
C ASP A 204 0.10 16.96 35.08
N GLU A 205 -0.92 17.66 34.57
CA GLU A 205 -0.99 18.05 33.14
C GLU A 205 0.21 18.90 32.71
N TYR A 206 0.58 19.92 33.49
CA TYR A 206 1.72 20.78 33.15
C TYR A 206 3.04 20.02 33.22
N LEU A 207 3.19 19.12 34.19
CA LEU A 207 4.38 18.29 34.30
C LEU A 207 4.49 17.28 33.14
N SER A 208 3.38 16.70 32.70
CA SER A 208 3.32 15.87 31.49
C SER A 208 3.70 16.64 30.23
N LYS A 209 3.32 17.92 30.11
CA LYS A 209 3.78 18.76 29.01
C LYS A 209 5.29 18.94 29.04
N ILE A 210 5.88 19.22 30.21
CA ILE A 210 7.34 19.34 30.38
C ILE A 210 8.07 18.07 29.90
N ILE A 211 7.55 16.89 30.25
CA ILE A 211 8.06 15.60 29.75
C ILE A 211 8.06 15.60 28.21
N ALA A 212 6.94 15.97 27.58
CA ALA A 212 6.83 15.99 26.13
C ALA A 212 7.82 16.97 25.47
N GLN A 213 7.98 18.18 26.02
CA GLN A 213 8.93 19.17 25.48
C GLN A 213 10.35 18.66 25.58
N LYS A 214 10.73 18.05 26.72
CA LYS A 214 12.10 17.57 26.89
C LYS A 214 12.42 16.38 25.99
N ILE A 215 11.48 15.45 25.81
CA ILE A 215 11.64 14.35 24.82
C ILE A 215 11.83 14.92 23.41
N PHE A 216 11.07 15.95 23.06
CA PHE A 216 11.18 16.60 21.76
C PHE A 216 12.51 17.35 21.58
N GLU A 217 12.98 18.08 22.59
CA GLU A 217 14.33 18.69 22.57
C GLU A 217 15.41 17.63 22.31
N LEU A 218 15.34 16.50 23.02
CA LEU A 218 16.28 15.39 22.87
C LEU A 218 16.22 14.74 21.49
N TYR A 219 15.04 14.74 20.85
CA TYR A 219 14.88 14.25 19.49
C TYR A 219 15.56 15.16 18.46
N LEU A 220 15.55 16.48 18.67
CA LEU A 220 16.18 17.45 17.77
C LEU A 220 17.70 17.51 17.89
N GLU A 221 18.24 17.10 19.04
CA GLU A 221 19.68 16.90 19.20
C GLU A 221 20.08 15.61 18.48
N GLU A 222 20.67 15.73 17.28
CA GLU A 222 21.02 14.62 16.36
C GLU A 222 21.77 13.42 17.02
N GLU A 223 22.45 13.64 18.15
CA GLU A 223 23.17 12.59 18.88
C GLU A 223 22.27 11.67 19.74
N ARG A 224 21.02 12.04 20.03
CA ARG A 224 20.17 11.37 21.06
C ARG A 224 18.92 10.65 20.56
N SER A 225 18.54 10.79 19.29
CA SER A 225 17.40 10.02 18.73
C SER A 225 17.59 8.51 18.93
N VAL A 226 18.77 7.95 18.67
CA VAL A 226 19.04 6.50 18.83
C VAL A 226 18.81 5.98 20.26
N ASN A 227 18.82 6.86 21.27
CA ASN A 227 18.76 6.47 22.68
C ASN A 227 17.41 6.69 23.35
N LEU A 228 16.46 7.45 22.78
CA LEU A 228 15.19 7.75 23.47
C LEU A 228 14.31 6.52 23.70
N VAL A 229 14.39 5.55 22.79
CA VAL A 229 13.59 4.34 22.80
C VAL A 229 14.15 3.34 23.81
N GLY A 230 13.30 2.87 24.73
CA GLY A 230 13.64 1.92 25.78
C GLY A 230 14.13 2.58 27.08
N ILE A 231 14.17 3.92 27.14
CA ILE A 231 14.45 4.67 28.37
C ILE A 231 13.20 4.74 29.25
N PHE A 232 12.03 4.90 28.63
CA PHE A 232 10.79 5.21 29.32
C PHE A 232 9.95 3.95 29.54
N ASP A 233 8.88 4.10 30.34
CA ASP A 233 7.86 3.06 30.43
C ASP A 233 7.18 2.81 29.08
N GLU A 234 6.54 1.65 28.94
CA GLU A 234 5.91 1.20 27.70
C GLU A 234 4.91 2.22 27.12
N LYS A 235 4.26 3.06 27.95
CA LYS A 235 3.27 4.02 27.46
C LYS A 235 3.95 5.16 26.71
N ILE A 236 4.97 5.77 27.31
CA ILE A 236 5.73 6.86 26.68
C ILE A 236 6.57 6.33 25.52
N ASP A 237 7.20 5.16 25.68
CA ASP A 237 8.01 4.53 24.64
C ASP A 237 7.19 4.28 23.36
N ASN A 238 5.94 3.83 23.51
CA ASN A 238 5.03 3.64 22.38
C ASN A 238 4.68 4.95 21.67
N LEU A 239 4.49 6.05 22.41
CA LEU A 239 4.25 7.37 21.81
C LEU A 239 5.50 7.90 21.11
N ILE A 240 6.68 7.73 21.71
CA ILE A 240 7.96 8.08 21.09
C ILE A 240 8.12 7.33 19.76
N ARG A 241 7.93 6.01 19.75
CA ARG A 241 8.00 5.20 18.52
C ARG A 241 6.97 5.60 17.48
N LYS A 242 5.78 6.05 17.91
CA LYS A 242 4.70 6.49 17.02
C LYS A 242 5.00 7.83 16.33
N TYR A 243 5.65 8.76 17.03
CA TYR A 243 5.82 10.14 16.57
C TYR A 243 7.22 10.49 16.08
N PHE A 244 8.26 9.76 16.52
CA PHE A 244 9.66 10.14 16.31
C PHE A 244 10.54 9.06 15.65
N PHE A 245 10.03 7.84 15.41
CA PHE A 245 10.84 6.74 14.84
C PHE A 245 10.16 6.05 13.68
N SER A 246 10.96 5.53 12.75
CA SER A 246 10.45 4.74 11.64
C SER A 246 9.94 3.36 12.07
N TYR A 247 8.89 2.87 11.40
CA TYR A 247 8.48 1.47 11.45
C TYR A 247 9.60 0.52 10.98
N THR A 248 10.52 0.99 10.13
CA THR A 248 11.67 0.22 9.62
C THR A 248 12.80 0.06 10.63
N GLU A 249 13.05 1.03 11.52
CA GLU A 249 14.06 0.91 12.58
C GLU A 249 13.57 0.05 13.76
N ASN A 250 12.26 -0.05 13.94
CA ASN A 250 11.62 -0.86 15.00
C ASN A 250 11.39 -2.32 14.61
N LEU A 251 11.75 -2.73 13.39
CA LEU A 251 11.68 -4.12 12.95
C LEU A 251 13.07 -4.76 13.08
N SER A 252 13.23 -5.66 14.05
CA SER A 252 14.34 -6.63 13.98
C SER A 252 14.03 -7.57 12.81
N PHE A 253 14.59 -7.28 11.64
CA PHE A 253 14.47 -8.16 10.49
C PHE A 253 15.37 -9.40 10.72
N GLY A 254 14.84 -10.36 11.47
CA GLY A 254 15.22 -11.76 11.28
C GLY A 254 14.73 -12.19 9.91
N GLU A 255 15.61 -12.81 9.15
CA GLU A 255 15.33 -13.37 7.82
C GLU A 255 14.00 -14.16 7.85
N GLU A 256 13.17 -13.91 6.82
CA GLU A 256 11.94 -14.67 6.53
C GLU A 256 10.75 -14.55 7.49
N ALA A 257 10.50 -13.37 8.06
CA ALA A 257 9.12 -13.02 8.42
C ALA A 257 8.37 -12.51 7.17
N THR A 258 7.86 -13.44 6.37
CA THR A 258 6.93 -13.15 5.28
C THR A 258 5.81 -12.24 5.78
N LEU A 259 5.60 -11.14 5.06
CA LEU A 259 4.70 -10.03 5.34
C LEU A 259 3.20 -10.43 5.32
N ASP A 260 2.86 -11.70 5.55
CA ASP A 260 1.65 -12.34 5.05
C ASP A 260 0.42 -12.18 5.96
N LYS A 261 0.59 -11.47 7.08
CA LYS A 261 -0.52 -11.07 7.97
C LYS A 261 -0.75 -9.55 8.00
N PHE A 262 0.23 -8.75 7.57
CA PHE A 262 0.12 -7.27 7.45
C PHE A 262 -0.40 -6.85 6.07
N VAL A 263 -0.16 -7.66 5.04
CA VAL A 263 -0.71 -7.48 3.68
C VAL A 263 -2.24 -7.60 3.65
N LYS A 264 -2.87 -8.22 4.66
CA LYS A 264 -4.29 -8.61 4.60
C LYS A 264 -5.32 -7.54 4.92
N GLU A 265 -4.93 -6.39 5.47
CA GLU A 265 -5.91 -5.30 5.65
C GLU A 265 -5.72 -4.15 4.67
N LYS A 266 -4.54 -3.55 4.54
CA LYS A 266 -4.44 -2.25 3.84
C LYS A 266 -2.97 -1.90 3.55
N GLN A 267 -2.54 -1.89 2.28
CA GLN A 267 -1.58 -0.85 1.84
C GLN A 267 -2.28 0.53 1.72
N ILE A 268 -3.41 0.69 2.43
CA ILE A 268 -4.21 1.89 2.67
C ILE A 268 -5.20 2.26 1.53
N ASP A 269 -5.61 1.27 0.73
CA ASP A 269 -6.11 1.40 -0.66
C ASP A 269 -4.96 1.69 -1.66
N LEU A 270 -3.75 1.21 -1.31
CA LEU A 270 -2.48 1.33 -2.03
C LEU A 270 -1.98 2.77 -2.21
N LEU A 271 -1.95 3.54 -1.11
CA LEU A 271 -1.77 5.01 -1.06
C LEU A 271 -3.04 5.81 -1.48
N LYS A 272 -4.22 5.15 -1.39
CA LYS A 272 -5.51 5.52 -2.01
C LYS A 272 -5.48 5.58 -3.55
N ALA A 273 -4.53 4.85 -4.15
CA ALA A 273 -4.08 4.95 -5.54
C ALA A 273 -3.40 6.30 -5.84
N TYR A 274 -2.15 6.47 -5.41
CA TYR A 274 -1.17 7.40 -6.02
C TYR A 274 -1.73 8.75 -6.54
N PHE A 275 -2.29 9.56 -5.64
CA PHE A 275 -2.50 11.04 -5.77
C PHE A 275 -3.93 11.56 -6.09
N GLY A 276 -4.98 10.73 -6.10
CA GLY A 276 -6.35 11.18 -6.33
C GLY A 276 -7.12 11.64 -5.08
N GLU A 277 -7.55 12.91 -5.10
CA GLU A 277 -8.43 13.70 -4.19
C GLU A 277 -8.28 13.57 -2.66
#